data_AF-A0A815W2S7-F1
#
_entry.id   AF-A0A815W2S7-F1
#
_cell.length_a   1.000
_cell.length_b   1.000
_cell.length_c   1.000
_cell.angle_alpha   90.00
_cell.angle_beta   90.00
_cell.angle_gamma   90.00
#
_symmetry.space_group_name_H-M   'P 1'
#
loop_
_entity.id
_entity.type
_entity.pdbx_description
1 polymer ?
#
loop_
_entity_poly.entity_id
_entity_poly.type
_entity_poly.pdbx_seq_one_letter_code
_entity_poly.pdbx_strand_id
1 'polypeptide(L)' 'PMTIQRSHTDDLHLPVSHTCFNVLDLPSYSSKEILKAKLFQAIQHNQGFNLV' A
#
# COMPACT_ATOMS: atom_id res chain seq x y z
N PRO A 1 7.93 14.48 -6.75
CA PRO A 1 6.48 14.22 -6.99
C PRO A 1 6.18 12.80 -6.54
N MET A 2 5.02 12.55 -5.93
CA MET A 2 4.57 11.20 -5.56
C MET A 2 3.78 10.58 -6.73
N THR A 3 3.97 9.30 -6.98
CA THR A 3 3.24 8.55 -8.02
C THR A 3 2.42 7.43 -7.38
N ILE A 4 1.16 7.29 -7.80
CA ILE A 4 0.32 6.14 -7.44
C ILE A 4 0.20 5.26 -8.68
N GLN A 5 0.56 3.99 -8.54
CA GLN A 5 0.51 2.99 -9.60
C GLN A 5 -0.45 1.88 -9.23
N ARG A 6 -1.05 1.25 -10.24
CA ARG A 6 -1.99 0.14 -10.02
C ARG A 6 -1.23 -1.18 -10.02
N SER A 7 -1.32 -1.92 -8.93
CA SER A 7 -0.89 -3.30 -8.86
C SER A 7 -1.94 -4.24 -9.47
N HIS A 8 -1.50 -5.33 -10.09
CA HIS A 8 -2.34 -6.40 -10.62
C HIS A 8 -2.76 -7.42 -9.54
N THR A 9 -2.77 -7.01 -8.28
CA THR A 9 -3.21 -7.81 -7.13
C THR A 9 -4.62 -7.45 -6.67
N ASP A 10 -5.23 -8.35 -5.90
CA ASP A 10 -6.64 -8.30 -5.45
C ASP A 10 -6.82 -7.72 -4.03
N ASP A 11 -8.05 -7.80 -3.53
CA ASP A 11 -8.49 -7.32 -2.21
C ASP A 11 -7.73 -7.92 -1.02
N LEU A 12 -7.03 -9.04 -1.21
CA LEU A 12 -6.31 -9.71 -0.14
C LEU A 12 -5.01 -8.98 0.21
N HIS A 13 -4.42 -8.27 -0.75
CA HIS A 13 -3.10 -7.68 -0.64
C HIS A 13 -3.12 -6.28 0.00
N LEU A 14 -2.04 -5.92 0.69
CA LEU A 14 -1.80 -4.57 1.18
C LEU A 14 -1.11 -3.72 0.10
N PRO A 15 -1.27 -2.38 0.12
CA PRO A 15 -0.48 -1.52 -0.73
C PRO A 15 1.00 -1.59 -0.36
N VAL A 16 1.87 -1.44 -1.36
CA VAL A 16 3.34 -1.48 -1.20
C VAL A 16 3.90 -0.11 -1.54
N SER A 17 4.80 0.40 -0.70
CA SER A 17 5.49 1.67 -0.99
C SER A 17 6.94 1.43 -1.37
N HIS A 18 7.35 1.99 -2.50
CA HIS A 18 8.76 2.11 -2.88
C HIS A 18 9.26 3.50 -2.49
N THR A 19 9.70 3.63 -1.22
CA THR A 19 10.08 4.91 -0.61
C THR A 19 11.21 5.63 -1.34
N CYS A 20 12.20 4.88 -1.87
CA CYS A 20 13.30 5.44 -2.66
C CYS A 20 12.83 6.20 -3.92
N PHE A 21 11.63 5.87 -4.42
CA PHE A 21 11.09 6.43 -5.66
C PHE A 21 9.80 7.23 -5.43
N ASN A 22 9.33 7.37 -4.19
CA ASN A 22 8.03 7.95 -3.84
C ASN A 22 6.86 7.36 -4.65
N VAL A 23 6.88 6.05 -4.87
CA VAL A 23 5.82 5.29 -5.58
C VAL A 23 4.99 4.49 -4.58
N LEU A 24 3.68 4.52 -4.74
CA LEU A 24 2.73 3.66 -4.02
C LEU A 24 2.03 2.74 -5.01
N ASP A 25 2.26 1.44 -4.88
CA ASP A 25 1.54 0.41 -5.61
C ASP A 25 0.25 0.06 -4.89
N LEU A 26 -0.87 0.36 -5.54
CA LEU A 26 -2.21 0.19 -5.02
C LEU A 26 -2.89 -1.00 -5.72
N PRO A 27 -3.29 -2.06 -4.99
CA PRO A 27 -4.09 -3.14 -5.54
C PRO A 27 -5.40 -2.65 -6.15
N SER A 28 -5.97 -3.45 -7.06
CA SER A 28 -7.24 -3.12 -7.72
C SER A 28 -8.42 -3.45 -6.81
N TYR A 29 -8.59 -2.67 -5.74
CA TYR A 29 -9.63 -2.92 -4.74
C TYR A 29 -11.04 -2.84 -5.31
N SER A 30 -11.89 -3.79 -4.95
CA SER A 30 -13.27 -3.88 -5.44
C SER A 30 -14.18 -2.78 -4.89
N SER A 31 -13.82 -2.16 -3.76
CA SER A 31 -14.57 -1.06 -3.16
C SER A 31 -13.69 -0.01 -2.47
N LYS A 32 -14.25 1.19 -2.27
CA LYS A 32 -13.59 2.29 -1.57
C LYS A 32 -13.40 2.00 -0.08
N GLU A 33 -14.31 1.23 0.50
CA GLU A 33 -14.26 0.78 1.90
C GLU A 33 -13.06 -0.16 2.12
N ILE A 34 -12.85 -1.11 1.21
CA ILE A 34 -11.69 -2.02 1.25
C ILE A 34 -10.39 -1.24 1.10
N LEU A 35 -10.33 -0.33 0.11
CA LEU A 35 -9.17 0.55 -0.09
C LEU A 35 -8.83 1.30 1.20
N LYS A 36 -9.83 1.93 1.84
CA LYS A 36 -9.64 2.68 3.08
C LYS A 36 -9.10 1.76 4.18
N ALA A 37 -9.73 0.62 4.41
CA ALA A 37 -9.32 -0.32 5.46
C ALA A 37 -7.88 -0.82 5.26
N LYS A 38 -7.53 -1.26 4.05
CA LYS A 38 -6.20 -1.79 3.72
C LYS A 38 -5.12 -0.72 3.75
N LEU A 39 -5.42 0.49 3.28
CA LEU A 39 -4.48 1.61 3.36
C LEU A 39 -4.20 2.01 4.81
N PHE A 40 -5.23 2.13 5.64
CA PHE A 40 -5.04 2.38 7.08
C PHE A 40 -4.24 1.26 7.74
N GLN A 41 -4.55 -0.01 7.42
CA GLN A 41 -3.81 -1.14 7.94
C GLN A 41 -2.31 -1.06 7.59
N ALA A 42 -1.98 -0.76 6.33
CA ALA A 42 -0.58 -0.63 5.89
C ALA A 42 0.13 0.54 6.58
N ILE A 43 -0.54 1.68 6.76
CA ILE A 43 0.02 2.83 7.49
C ILE A 43 0.22 2.51 8.97
N GLN A 44 -0.68 1.78 9.63
CA GLN A 44 -0.51 1.47 11.06
C GLN A 44 0.58 0.40 11.29
N HIS A 45 0.78 -0.51 10.34
CA HIS A 45 1.73 -1.62 10.44
C HIS A 45 2.93 -1.44 9.51
N ASN A 46 3.50 -0.23 9.44
CA ASN A 46 4.63 0.09 8.55
C ASN A 46 6.02 -0.03 9.19
N GLN A 47 6.15 -0.72 10.33
CA GLN A 47 7.43 -0.86 11.03
C GLN A 47 8.51 -1.37 10.06
N GLY A 48 9.47 -0.50 9.74
CA GLY A 48 10.63 -0.85 8.92
C GLY A 48 11.50 -1.89 9.62
N PHE A 49 12.60 -2.28 8.99
CA PHE A 49 13.53 -3.24 9.58
C PHE A 49 13.94 -2.77 10.98
N ASN A 50 13.54 -3.52 12.01
CA ASN A 50 14.17 -3.49 13.33
C ASN A 50 15.60 -4.05 13.16
N LEU A 51 16.47 -3.30 12.49
CA LEU A 51 17.90 -3.56 12.50
C LEU A 51 18.37 -3.22 13.92
N VAL A 52 18.39 -4.25 14.76
CA VAL A 52 19.19 -4.27 15.99
C VAL A 52 20.67 -4.36 15.66
#